data_AF-A0A7S0L0Z5-F1
#
_entry.id   AF-A0A7S0L0Z5-F1
#
_cell.length_a   1.000
_cell.length_b   1.000
_cell.length_c   1.000
_cell.angle_alpha   90.00
_cell.angle_beta   90.00
_cell.angle_gamma   90.00
#
_symmetry.space_group_name_H-M   'P 1'
#
loop_
_entity.id
_entity.type
_entity.pdbx_description
1 polymer ?
#
loop_
_entity_poly.entity_id
_entity_poly.type
_entity_poly.pdbx_seq_one_letter_code
_entity_poly.pdbx_strand_id
1 'polypeptide(L)'
;KNDEKGAPSKSTNSNTQRSYSYDGRDNADDYDEFMGNDDDPYSYENDDSYTEYDKEYLSADDNYGDEEAYTTASRRSGVTAIKAQCNWFKNKFDHGVFAGKVPIGSPGWTSGGVEAAVVSSRLRSREDPEKGIDLSNGFAGFVCRTCADGGNYEAFVRTGLYETDGVEFVCEFRTSTKPTFRGNKSKNKFITLRLAFESFRPVQRKNRKSSSDETIVPPFRGSDIRQFGFRYRAESNNKDRKSSQTNPSSSDTENKNKWSNFYLALCYVKVYRAQPEPEFVYLSDSRIPPVVHNSMVRHHSKRLVEVSDDDNTYAILDEVKLRKVSTDRMDRSGEETYYKYRGEEILKNSGLCYCIVRVSGYNESPTGDSSSIDLLSSNADIAPVSRADVAQVCVSALLDPSALNKSFYMSKSKQRSRGMASEEDMSGKFKTLPSDVP
;
A
#
# COMPACT_ATOMS: atom_id res chain seq x y z
N LYS A 1 -21.12 76.11 -43.29
CA LYS A 1 -21.28 75.32 -44.53
C LYS A 1 -21.06 73.86 -44.12
N ASN A 2 -21.96 73.27 -43.32
CA ASN A 2 -23.28 72.71 -43.71
C ASN A 2 -23.04 71.56 -44.70
N ASP A 3 -23.43 70.31 -44.49
CA ASP A 3 -24.44 69.66 -43.63
C ASP A 3 -23.97 68.19 -43.40
N GLU A 4 -24.05 67.58 -42.21
CA GLU A 4 -25.24 66.93 -41.61
C GLU A 4 -25.84 65.74 -42.40
N LYS A 5 -25.84 64.56 -41.74
CA LYS A 5 -26.88 63.51 -41.64
C LYS A 5 -26.20 62.18 -41.31
N GLY A 6 -26.53 61.42 -40.27
CA GLY A 6 -27.68 61.41 -39.38
C GLY A 6 -27.91 59.94 -39.00
N ALA A 7 -27.71 59.60 -37.72
CA ALA A 7 -28.10 58.31 -37.15
C ALA A 7 -29.64 58.16 -37.12
N PRO A 8 -30.16 56.97 -36.78
CA PRO A 8 -30.64 56.87 -35.39
C PRO A 8 -30.44 55.51 -34.70
N SER A 9 -30.37 55.63 -33.38
CA SER A 9 -30.38 54.64 -32.31
C SER A 9 -31.75 54.04 -31.96
N LYS A 10 -31.73 52.98 -31.13
CA LYS A 10 -32.75 52.43 -30.19
C LYS A 10 -33.40 51.11 -30.66
N SER A 11 -33.72 50.12 -29.83
CA SER A 11 -33.50 49.80 -28.40
C SER A 11 -34.13 48.42 -28.12
N THR A 12 -33.96 47.94 -26.87
CA THR A 12 -34.79 47.01 -26.09
C THR A 12 -34.69 45.47 -26.23
N ASN A 13 -34.23 44.88 -25.11
CA ASN A 13 -34.56 43.62 -24.45
C ASN A 13 -35.72 42.76 -25.00
N SER A 14 -35.50 41.44 -25.01
CA SER A 14 -36.42 40.49 -24.35
C SER A 14 -35.77 39.13 -24.06
N ASN A 15 -35.85 38.76 -22.78
CA ASN A 15 -35.74 37.41 -22.22
C ASN A 15 -36.58 36.40 -23.02
N THR A 16 -36.05 35.21 -23.31
CA THR A 16 -36.88 34.03 -23.57
C THR A 16 -36.17 32.76 -23.10
N GLN A 17 -36.63 32.25 -21.95
CA GLN A 17 -36.40 30.89 -21.50
C GLN A 17 -36.88 29.91 -22.59
N ARG A 18 -36.02 28.98 -23.01
CA ARG A 18 -36.45 27.77 -23.70
C ARG A 18 -36.22 26.57 -22.79
N SER A 19 -37.31 26.13 -22.18
CA SER A 19 -37.50 24.80 -21.64
C SER A 19 -37.46 23.78 -22.77
N TYR A 20 -36.57 22.79 -22.69
CA TYR A 20 -36.64 21.59 -23.50
C TYR A 20 -37.10 20.43 -22.62
N SER A 21 -38.36 20.06 -22.80
CA SER A 21 -38.92 18.77 -22.41
C SER A 21 -38.59 17.76 -23.51
N TYR A 22 -37.99 16.61 -23.14
CA TYR A 22 -37.91 15.45 -24.02
C TYR A 22 -38.37 14.23 -23.24
N ASP A 23 -39.54 13.72 -23.62
CA ASP A 23 -40.14 12.47 -23.18
C ASP A 23 -40.16 11.52 -24.39
N GLY A 24 -39.95 10.22 -24.14
CA GLY A 24 -40.18 9.11 -25.08
C GLY A 24 -38.88 8.52 -25.63
N ARG A 25 -38.36 7.45 -25.02
CA ARG A 25 -38.71 6.03 -25.23
C ARG A 25 -38.10 5.42 -26.51
N ASP A 26 -37.55 4.23 -26.28
CA ASP A 26 -37.20 3.18 -27.24
C ASP A 26 -35.89 3.35 -28.01
N ASN A 27 -34.84 2.74 -27.45
CA ASN A 27 -33.92 1.85 -28.16
C ASN A 27 -33.08 1.10 -27.11
N ALA A 28 -33.58 -0.07 -26.74
CA ALA A 28 -32.73 -1.15 -26.27
C ALA A 28 -32.01 -1.74 -27.50
N ASP A 29 -30.84 -2.31 -27.26
CA ASP A 29 -29.96 -3.03 -28.19
C ASP A 29 -28.76 -2.20 -28.72
N ASP A 30 -27.57 -2.81 -28.60
CA ASP A 30 -26.23 -2.36 -28.99
C ASP A 30 -25.44 -1.39 -28.09
N TYR A 31 -25.03 -1.88 -26.91
CA TYR A 31 -23.76 -1.48 -26.27
C TYR A 31 -23.14 -2.66 -25.49
N ASP A 32 -22.78 -3.72 -26.20
CA ASP A 32 -21.87 -4.76 -25.71
C ASP A 32 -20.60 -4.72 -26.59
N GLU A 33 -19.56 -4.00 -26.16
CA GLU A 33 -18.13 -4.23 -26.52
C GLU A 33 -17.22 -3.04 -26.11
N PHE A 34 -17.15 -2.68 -24.83
CA PHE A 34 -15.97 -1.95 -24.32
C PHE A 34 -15.88 -1.97 -22.79
N MET A 35 -15.75 -3.16 -22.19
CA MET A 35 -15.45 -3.27 -20.76
C MET A 35 -13.99 -3.69 -20.59
N GLY A 36 -13.20 -2.71 -20.15
CA GLY A 36 -11.76 -2.79 -20.01
C GLY A 36 -11.31 -3.90 -19.08
N ASN A 37 -10.26 -4.59 -19.52
CA ASN A 37 -9.41 -5.38 -18.67
C ASN A 37 -8.75 -4.44 -17.64
N ASP A 38 -9.33 -4.35 -16.45
CA ASP A 38 -8.61 -3.92 -15.26
C ASP A 38 -7.66 -5.07 -14.86
N ASP A 39 -6.60 -5.20 -15.66
CA ASP A 39 -5.50 -6.12 -15.44
C ASP A 39 -4.79 -5.71 -14.13
N ASP A 40 -4.99 -6.49 -13.07
CA ASP A 40 -4.12 -6.47 -11.88
C ASP A 40 -2.68 -6.65 -12.36
N PRO A 41 -1.83 -5.61 -12.31
CA PRO A 41 -0.59 -5.59 -13.06
C PRO A 41 0.57 -6.25 -12.33
N TYR A 42 0.25 -7.05 -11.31
CA TYR A 42 1.12 -8.07 -10.70
C TYR A 42 0.82 -9.49 -11.20
N SER A 43 -0.17 -9.64 -12.09
CA SER A 43 -0.37 -10.84 -12.90
C SER A 43 0.75 -10.88 -13.95
N TYR A 44 1.93 -11.38 -13.56
CA TYR A 44 2.88 -11.91 -14.53
C TYR A 44 2.11 -12.83 -15.48
N GLU A 45 2.32 -12.64 -16.78
CA GLU A 45 1.82 -13.47 -17.88
C GLU A 45 1.52 -14.90 -17.43
N ASN A 46 0.24 -15.28 -17.37
CA ASN A 46 -0.18 -16.67 -17.14
C ASN A 46 0.66 -17.41 -16.07
N ASP A 47 0.94 -16.77 -14.94
CA ASP A 47 1.57 -17.47 -13.84
C ASP A 47 0.49 -18.31 -13.14
N ASP A 48 0.22 -19.48 -13.71
CA ASP A 48 -0.63 -20.55 -13.16
C ASP A 48 -0.28 -20.86 -11.69
N SER A 49 0.90 -20.42 -11.21
CA SER A 49 1.30 -20.55 -9.82
C SER A 49 0.32 -19.90 -8.84
N TYR A 50 -0.37 -18.80 -9.19
CA TYR A 50 -1.29 -18.11 -8.28
C TYR A 50 -2.63 -18.82 -8.11
N THR A 51 -3.14 -19.50 -9.16
CA THR A 51 -4.37 -20.30 -9.04
C THR A 51 -4.23 -21.42 -8.01
N GLU A 52 -3.00 -21.81 -7.72
CA GLU A 52 -2.71 -22.88 -6.78
C GLU A 52 -2.78 -22.44 -5.32
N TYR A 53 -2.57 -21.15 -5.00
CA TYR A 53 -2.87 -20.62 -3.65
C TYR A 53 -4.34 -20.84 -3.31
N ASP A 54 -5.24 -20.68 -4.28
CA ASP A 54 -6.67 -20.93 -4.07
C ASP A 54 -6.99 -22.42 -4.04
N LYS A 55 -6.32 -23.26 -4.85
CA LYS A 55 -6.48 -24.71 -4.74
C LYS A 55 -6.06 -25.21 -3.37
N GLU A 56 -5.03 -24.63 -2.75
CA GLU A 56 -4.68 -24.90 -1.35
C GLU A 56 -5.71 -24.33 -0.38
N TYR A 57 -6.24 -23.12 -0.61
CA TYR A 57 -7.30 -22.54 0.22
C TYR A 57 -8.61 -23.38 0.18
N LEU A 58 -9.00 -23.84 -1.01
CA LEU A 58 -10.19 -24.66 -1.24
C LEU A 58 -9.97 -26.11 -0.81
N SER A 59 -8.79 -26.71 -1.06
CA SER A 59 -8.48 -28.06 -0.56
C SER A 59 -8.28 -28.10 0.96
N ALA A 60 -7.88 -26.99 1.58
CA ALA A 60 -7.95 -26.85 3.03
C ALA A 60 -9.39 -26.86 3.55
N ASP A 61 -10.39 -26.47 2.74
CA ASP A 61 -11.81 -26.56 3.11
C ASP A 61 -12.35 -28.00 2.89
N ASP A 62 -11.94 -28.66 1.80
CA ASP A 62 -12.42 -30.01 1.43
C ASP A 62 -11.71 -31.17 2.15
N ASN A 63 -10.50 -30.97 2.70
CA ASN A 63 -9.77 -32.02 3.43
C ASN A 63 -10.14 -32.11 4.93
N TYR A 64 -11.25 -31.49 5.35
CA TYR A 64 -11.88 -31.73 6.65
C TYR A 64 -12.79 -32.98 6.59
N GLY A 65 -12.29 -34.06 5.99
CA GLY A 65 -12.87 -35.38 6.08
C GLY A 65 -12.69 -35.96 7.49
N ASP A 66 -13.81 -36.41 8.05
CA ASP A 66 -14.00 -37.12 9.32
C ASP A 66 -13.86 -36.30 10.63
N GLU A 67 -15.02 -35.92 11.16
CA GLU A 67 -15.28 -35.35 12.49
C GLU A 67 -14.77 -36.22 13.67
N GLU A 68 -14.22 -37.41 13.44
CA GLU A 68 -13.96 -38.38 14.53
C GLU A 68 -12.60 -38.24 15.24
N ALA A 69 -11.62 -37.51 14.70
CA ALA A 69 -10.24 -37.60 15.21
C ALA A 69 -9.82 -36.58 16.29
N TYR A 70 -10.58 -35.52 16.58
CA TYR A 70 -10.14 -34.45 17.51
C TYR A 70 -10.99 -34.29 18.79
N THR A 71 -11.97 -35.17 19.03
CA THR A 71 -12.84 -35.09 20.24
C THR A 71 -12.30 -35.74 21.51
N THR A 72 -11.04 -36.20 21.57
CA THR A 72 -10.54 -37.00 22.71
C THR A 72 -10.12 -36.20 23.94
N ALA A 73 -10.44 -34.90 24.04
CA ALA A 73 -10.09 -34.08 25.20
C ALA A 73 -11.19 -33.09 25.64
N SER A 74 -12.44 -33.53 25.80
CA SER A 74 -13.48 -32.79 26.56
C SER A 74 -14.72 -33.63 26.87
N ARG A 75 -14.59 -34.67 27.70
CA ARG A 75 -15.75 -35.41 28.24
C ARG A 75 -16.00 -35.18 29.74
N ARG A 76 -15.54 -34.06 30.33
CA ARG A 76 -15.74 -33.79 31.77
C ARG A 76 -16.43 -32.48 32.14
N SER A 77 -17.02 -31.77 31.19
CA SER A 77 -17.90 -30.64 31.47
C SER A 77 -18.93 -30.56 30.34
N GLY A 78 -20.23 -30.55 30.65
CA GLY A 78 -21.34 -30.58 29.69
C GLY A 78 -21.49 -29.32 28.82
N VAL A 79 -20.41 -28.62 28.53
CA VAL A 79 -20.34 -27.49 27.61
C VAL A 79 -19.39 -27.90 26.48
N THR A 80 -19.94 -28.29 25.34
CA THR A 80 -19.16 -28.54 24.12
C THR A 80 -18.60 -27.21 23.63
N ALA A 81 -17.45 -26.81 24.16
CA ALA A 81 -16.78 -25.59 23.72
C ALA A 81 -16.36 -25.79 22.26
N ILE A 82 -17.06 -25.13 21.34
CA ILE A 82 -16.67 -25.04 19.93
C ILE A 82 -15.32 -24.32 19.89
N LYS A 83 -14.24 -25.07 19.66
CA LYS A 83 -12.89 -24.52 19.56
C LYS A 83 -12.64 -24.02 18.15
N ALA A 84 -11.81 -22.97 18.03
CA ALA A 84 -11.25 -22.57 16.75
C ALA A 84 -10.54 -23.77 16.10
N GLN A 85 -10.72 -23.94 14.79
CA GLN A 85 -10.03 -24.94 13.99
C GLN A 85 -9.00 -24.21 13.15
N CYS A 86 -7.71 -24.33 13.50
CA CYS A 86 -6.63 -23.64 12.82
C CYS A 86 -5.51 -24.61 12.45
N ASN A 87 -4.86 -24.32 11.34
CA ASN A 87 -3.72 -25.07 10.83
C ASN A 87 -2.55 -24.12 10.53
N TRP A 88 -1.33 -24.63 10.72
CA TRP A 88 -0.09 -24.00 10.29
C TRP A 88 0.65 -24.98 9.40
N PHE A 89 0.77 -24.65 8.11
CA PHE A 89 1.42 -25.50 7.13
C PHE A 89 2.29 -24.67 6.19
N LYS A 90 3.18 -25.33 5.45
CA LYS A 90 3.94 -24.70 4.38
C LYS A 90 3.20 -24.91 3.07
N ASN A 91 3.02 -23.86 2.29
CA ASN A 91 2.49 -23.99 0.93
C ASN A 91 3.58 -24.49 -0.04
N LYS A 92 3.20 -24.74 -1.29
CA LYS A 92 4.15 -25.11 -2.36
C LYS A 92 5.25 -24.08 -2.66
N PHE A 93 5.12 -22.85 -2.17
CA PHE A 93 6.12 -21.78 -2.29
C PHE A 93 7.03 -21.71 -1.07
N ASP A 94 6.94 -22.68 -0.15
CA ASP A 94 7.67 -22.72 1.12
C ASP A 94 7.36 -21.53 2.06
N HIS A 95 6.22 -20.86 1.87
CA HIS A 95 5.72 -19.85 2.79
C HIS A 95 4.88 -20.49 3.89
N GLY A 96 4.98 -19.96 5.11
CA GLY A 96 4.16 -20.40 6.23
C GLY A 96 2.75 -19.84 6.12
N VAL A 97 1.75 -20.71 6.15
CA VAL A 97 0.33 -20.38 6.02
C VAL A 97 -0.37 -20.63 7.35
N PHE A 98 -1.01 -19.58 7.87
CA PHE A 98 -1.91 -19.61 9.00
C PHE A 98 -3.36 -19.49 8.50
N ALA A 99 -4.09 -20.60 8.52
CA ALA A 99 -5.45 -20.65 8.00
C ALA A 99 -6.38 -21.44 8.94
N GLY A 100 -7.67 -21.19 8.84
CA GLY A 100 -8.65 -21.93 9.62
C GLY A 100 -9.99 -21.24 9.72
N LYS A 101 -10.77 -21.64 10.72
CA LYS A 101 -12.06 -21.08 11.03
C LYS A 101 -12.25 -20.88 12.54
N VAL A 102 -12.79 -19.72 12.90
CA VAL A 102 -13.18 -19.35 14.26
C VAL A 102 -14.70 -19.26 14.34
N PRO A 103 -15.36 -19.79 15.37
CA PRO A 103 -16.79 -19.63 15.53
C PRO A 103 -17.12 -18.14 15.76
N ILE A 104 -18.16 -17.65 15.08
CA ILE A 104 -18.68 -16.31 15.31
C ILE A 104 -19.52 -16.40 16.58
N GLY A 105 -19.10 -15.70 17.63
CA GLY A 105 -19.75 -15.75 18.93
C GLY A 105 -21.26 -15.51 18.83
N SER A 106 -22.05 -16.42 19.39
CA SER A 106 -23.48 -16.18 19.61
C SER A 106 -23.66 -15.13 20.72
N PRO A 107 -24.64 -14.22 20.62
CA PRO A 107 -24.94 -13.25 21.67
C PRO A 107 -25.31 -14.00 22.96
N GLY A 108 -24.36 -14.09 23.91
CA GLY A 108 -24.50 -14.87 25.13
C GLY A 108 -23.21 -15.57 25.58
N TRP A 109 -22.23 -15.76 24.70
CA TRP A 109 -20.89 -16.18 25.13
C TRP A 109 -20.13 -14.99 25.71
N THR A 110 -19.65 -15.14 26.94
CA THR A 110 -18.89 -14.13 27.69
C THR A 110 -17.74 -13.56 26.87
N SER A 111 -17.57 -12.24 26.94
CA SER A 111 -16.80 -11.26 26.14
C SER A 111 -15.33 -11.55 25.74
N GLY A 112 -14.85 -12.79 25.81
CA GLY A 112 -13.60 -13.21 25.16
C GLY A 112 -13.89 -13.62 23.72
N GLY A 113 -13.95 -12.65 22.80
CA GLY A 113 -14.20 -12.91 21.38
C GLY A 113 -13.31 -14.04 20.85
N VAL A 114 -13.92 -14.96 20.09
CA VAL A 114 -13.19 -16.15 19.63
C VAL A 114 -12.12 -15.75 18.63
N GLU A 115 -10.89 -16.16 18.94
CA GLU A 115 -9.69 -15.80 18.21
C GLU A 115 -8.88 -17.05 17.84
N ALA A 116 -8.10 -16.93 16.76
CA ALA A 116 -7.05 -17.86 16.43
C ALA A 116 -5.75 -17.07 16.32
N ALA A 117 -4.66 -17.60 16.85
CA ALA A 117 -3.36 -16.94 16.78
C ALA A 117 -2.24 -17.93 16.45
N VAL A 118 -1.29 -17.47 15.65
CA VAL A 118 0.02 -18.09 15.47
C VAL A 118 1.06 -17.23 16.19
N VAL A 119 1.92 -17.86 16.97
CA VAL A 119 2.92 -17.16 17.78
C VAL A 119 4.27 -17.87 17.65
N SER A 120 5.34 -17.09 17.63
CA SER A 120 6.68 -17.61 17.71
C SER A 120 6.89 -18.39 19.01
N SER A 121 7.86 -19.30 18.98
CA SER A 121 8.49 -19.77 20.21
C SER A 121 9.09 -18.58 20.99
N ARG A 122 9.42 -18.81 22.28
CA ARG A 122 10.05 -17.78 23.12
C ARG A 122 11.39 -17.37 22.49
N LEU A 123 11.46 -16.12 22.09
CA LEU A 123 12.65 -15.41 21.65
C LEU A 123 13.45 -14.99 22.88
N ARG A 124 14.76 -15.17 22.81
CA ARG A 124 15.67 -14.94 23.94
C ARG A 124 16.83 -14.06 23.50
N SER A 125 17.28 -13.16 24.37
CA SER A 125 18.54 -12.45 24.16
C SER A 125 19.70 -13.46 24.16
N ARG A 126 20.75 -13.10 23.43
CA ARG A 126 22.00 -13.84 23.41
C ARG A 126 22.79 -13.65 24.70
N GLU A 127 22.73 -12.47 25.34
CA GLU A 127 23.47 -12.21 26.58
C GLU A 127 22.77 -12.80 27.81
N ASP A 128 21.43 -12.77 27.83
CA ASP A 128 20.61 -13.23 28.95
C ASP A 128 19.38 -13.99 28.43
N PRO A 129 19.36 -15.34 28.57
CA PRO A 129 18.25 -16.16 28.11
C PRO A 129 16.90 -15.84 28.76
N GLU A 130 16.89 -15.17 29.93
CA GLU A 130 15.64 -14.80 30.59
C GLU A 130 15.03 -13.52 30.02
N LYS A 131 15.82 -12.70 29.33
CA LYS A 131 15.34 -11.53 28.60
C LYS A 131 14.96 -11.89 27.16
N GLY A 132 14.03 -11.12 26.62
CA GLY A 132 13.69 -11.12 25.20
C GLY A 132 14.76 -10.42 24.36
N ILE A 133 14.57 -10.43 23.05
CA ILE A 133 15.41 -9.71 22.10
C ILE A 133 15.17 -8.20 22.27
N ASP A 134 16.24 -7.42 22.33
CA ASP A 134 16.16 -5.96 22.35
C ASP A 134 16.46 -5.39 20.96
N LEU A 135 15.44 -4.79 20.34
CA LEU A 135 15.52 -4.10 19.06
C LEU A 135 15.39 -2.58 19.21
N SER A 136 15.36 -2.05 20.44
CA SER A 136 15.18 -0.62 20.68
C SER A 136 16.33 0.23 20.16
N ASN A 137 17.53 -0.36 20.01
CA ASN A 137 18.70 0.33 19.48
C ASN A 137 18.77 0.20 17.95
N GLY A 138 18.26 1.21 17.25
CA GLY A 138 18.44 1.37 15.80
C GLY A 138 17.39 0.70 14.91
N PHE A 139 16.37 0.04 15.48
CA PHE A 139 15.21 -0.45 14.72
C PHE A 139 13.94 0.30 15.10
N ALA A 140 13.04 0.43 14.12
CA ALA A 140 11.77 1.15 14.28
C ALA A 140 10.53 0.25 14.17
N GLY A 141 10.69 -0.99 13.71
CA GLY A 141 9.55 -1.89 13.53
C GLY A 141 9.87 -3.18 12.80
N PHE A 142 8.80 -3.90 12.48
CA PHE A 142 8.82 -5.09 11.64
C PHE A 142 8.30 -4.77 10.24
N VAL A 143 8.82 -5.46 9.24
CA VAL A 143 8.24 -5.53 7.91
C VAL A 143 7.94 -6.98 7.59
N CYS A 144 6.75 -7.27 7.08
CA CYS A 144 6.43 -8.60 6.57
C CYS A 144 5.59 -8.50 5.30
N ARG A 145 5.78 -9.47 4.40
CA ARG A 145 4.94 -9.60 3.21
C ARG A 145 3.89 -10.66 3.50
N THR A 146 2.63 -10.35 3.26
CA THR A 146 1.53 -11.26 3.56
C THR A 146 0.63 -11.42 2.34
N CYS A 147 0.05 -12.60 2.18
CA CYS A 147 -1.05 -12.84 1.25
C CYS A 147 -2.26 -13.28 2.07
N ALA A 148 -3.35 -12.54 1.97
CA ALA A 148 -4.49 -12.73 2.84
C ALA A 148 -5.82 -12.50 2.12
N ASP A 149 -6.89 -12.76 2.85
CA ASP A 149 -8.28 -12.87 2.39
C ASP A 149 -9.10 -11.57 2.46
N GLY A 150 -8.46 -10.43 2.76
CA GLY A 150 -9.13 -9.14 2.93
C GLY A 150 -9.66 -8.86 4.34
N GLY A 151 -9.44 -9.78 5.28
CA GLY A 151 -9.80 -9.60 6.68
C GLY A 151 -8.94 -8.60 7.45
N ASN A 152 -9.41 -8.26 8.64
CA ASN A 152 -8.71 -7.52 9.68
C ASN A 152 -7.94 -8.48 10.58
N TYR A 153 -6.65 -8.21 10.78
CA TYR A 153 -5.74 -9.02 11.57
C TYR A 153 -5.02 -8.15 12.59
N GLU A 154 -4.44 -8.82 13.58
CA GLU A 154 -3.62 -8.21 14.62
C GLU A 154 -2.22 -8.80 14.58
N ALA A 155 -1.20 -7.97 14.56
CA ALA A 155 0.14 -8.35 14.96
C ALA A 155 0.28 -8.06 16.46
N PHE A 156 0.93 -8.94 17.20
CA PHE A 156 1.14 -8.72 18.63
C PHE A 156 2.55 -9.11 19.08
N VAL A 157 3.02 -8.39 20.11
CA VAL A 157 4.29 -8.61 20.77
C VAL A 157 4.05 -8.84 22.25
N ARG A 158 4.73 -9.84 22.80
CA ARG A 158 4.78 -10.10 24.24
C ARG A 158 6.18 -9.82 24.76
N THR A 159 6.23 -9.04 25.83
CA THR A 159 7.44 -8.74 26.58
C THR A 159 7.37 -9.37 27.97
N GLY A 160 8.32 -9.08 28.85
CA GLY A 160 8.25 -9.46 30.26
C GLY A 160 6.97 -8.98 30.95
N LEU A 161 6.38 -7.86 30.51
CA LEU A 161 5.09 -7.37 31.01
C LEU A 161 3.93 -8.33 30.76
N TYR A 162 4.00 -9.18 29.73
CA TYR A 162 2.99 -10.20 29.50
C TYR A 162 3.06 -11.33 30.55
N GLU A 163 4.26 -11.63 31.03
CA GLU A 163 4.49 -12.67 32.03
C GLU A 163 4.08 -12.17 33.42
N THR A 164 4.47 -10.94 33.79
CA THR A 164 4.17 -10.33 35.09
C THR A 164 2.73 -9.85 35.18
N ASP A 165 2.29 -9.06 34.20
CA ASP A 165 1.05 -8.31 34.28
C ASP A 165 0.02 -8.78 33.25
N GLY A 166 0.40 -9.59 32.26
CA GLY A 166 -0.51 -10.03 31.21
C GLY A 166 -0.82 -8.95 30.17
N VAL A 167 0.06 -7.96 30.03
CA VAL A 167 -0.02 -6.92 29.00
C VAL A 167 0.59 -7.42 27.70
N GLU A 168 -0.16 -7.32 26.61
CA GLU A 168 0.29 -7.61 25.25
C GLU A 168 0.29 -6.32 24.44
N PHE A 169 1.27 -6.12 23.57
CA PHE A 169 1.30 -4.97 22.67
C PHE A 169 0.71 -5.37 21.32
N VAL A 170 -0.30 -4.66 20.83
CA VAL A 170 -1.11 -5.06 19.68
C VAL A 170 -1.14 -3.96 18.62
N CYS A 171 -0.92 -4.33 17.36
CA CYS A 171 -1.05 -3.47 16.19
C CYS A 171 -2.07 -4.11 15.23
N GLU A 172 -3.18 -3.44 14.99
CA GLU A 172 -4.19 -3.87 14.01
C GLU A 172 -3.75 -3.49 12.59
N PHE A 173 -4.06 -4.34 11.62
CA PHE A 173 -3.86 -4.06 10.21
C PHE A 173 -4.95 -4.73 9.36
N ARG A 174 -5.30 -4.10 8.25
CA ARG A 174 -6.28 -4.61 7.29
C ARG A 174 -5.58 -5.17 6.08
N THR A 175 -6.08 -6.31 5.60
CA THR A 175 -5.60 -6.90 4.35
C THR A 175 -6.54 -6.53 3.19
N SER A 176 -6.12 -6.79 1.96
CA SER A 176 -6.91 -6.47 0.77
C SER A 176 -7.15 -7.71 -0.08
N THR A 177 -8.20 -7.68 -0.88
CA THR A 177 -8.50 -8.70 -1.88
C THR A 177 -8.32 -8.15 -3.28
N LYS A 178 -8.08 -9.05 -4.23
CA LYS A 178 -8.14 -8.73 -5.66
C LYS A 178 -9.61 -8.58 -6.09
N PRO A 179 -9.91 -7.65 -7.02
CA PRO A 179 -11.22 -7.59 -7.63
C PRO A 179 -11.48 -8.89 -8.41
N THR A 180 -12.69 -9.42 -8.31
CA THR A 180 -13.10 -10.62 -9.05
C THR A 180 -13.46 -10.24 -10.48
N PHE A 181 -12.57 -10.48 -11.44
CA PHE A 181 -12.84 -10.37 -12.88
C PHE A 181 -12.94 -11.75 -13.53
N ARG A 182 -13.60 -11.85 -14.70
CA ARG A 182 -13.72 -13.09 -15.48
C ARG A 182 -12.31 -13.61 -15.85
N GLY A 183 -11.81 -14.57 -15.10
CA GLY A 183 -10.51 -15.22 -15.34
C GLY A 183 -9.63 -15.33 -14.10
N ASN A 184 -9.75 -14.39 -13.15
CA ASN A 184 -8.96 -14.45 -11.92
C ASN A 184 -9.72 -15.24 -10.84
N LYS A 185 -9.22 -16.45 -10.54
CA LYS A 185 -9.79 -17.31 -9.50
C LYS A 185 -9.41 -16.86 -8.08
N SER A 186 -8.33 -16.07 -7.95
CA SER A 186 -7.80 -15.70 -6.64
C SER A 186 -8.30 -14.36 -6.15
N LYS A 187 -8.90 -14.40 -4.96
CA LYS A 187 -9.25 -13.21 -4.19
C LYS A 187 -8.09 -12.73 -3.34
N ASN A 188 -7.09 -13.57 -3.06
CA ASN A 188 -6.02 -13.23 -2.14
C ASN A 188 -5.03 -12.25 -2.78
N LYS A 189 -4.64 -11.22 -2.04
CA LYS A 189 -3.68 -10.20 -2.51
C LYS A 189 -2.47 -10.14 -1.60
N PHE A 190 -1.29 -10.07 -2.24
CA PHE A 190 -0.06 -9.78 -1.54
C PHE A 190 0.01 -8.31 -1.13
N ILE A 191 0.36 -8.06 0.12
CA ILE A 191 0.64 -6.73 0.65
C ILE A 191 1.93 -6.76 1.48
N THR A 192 2.63 -5.64 1.52
CA THR A 192 3.74 -5.42 2.44
C THR A 192 3.24 -4.64 3.63
N LEU A 193 3.39 -5.20 4.82
CA LEU A 193 2.98 -4.62 6.09
C LEU A 193 4.19 -4.01 6.78
N ARG A 194 4.10 -2.72 7.11
CA ARG A 194 5.07 -2.03 7.96
C ARG A 194 4.46 -1.83 9.35
N LEU A 195 4.96 -2.59 10.32
CA LEU A 195 4.48 -2.62 11.70
C LEU A 195 5.46 -1.85 12.58
N ALA A 196 5.28 -0.52 12.63
CA ALA A 196 6.11 0.35 13.46
C ALA A 196 5.89 0.06 14.95
N PHE A 197 6.95 0.10 15.75
CA PHE A 197 6.87 -0.15 17.20
C PHE A 197 5.89 0.80 17.90
N GLU A 198 5.82 2.06 17.44
CA GLU A 198 4.88 3.07 17.96
C GLU A 198 3.41 2.76 17.66
N SER A 199 3.12 1.95 16.63
CA SER A 199 1.76 1.54 16.29
C SER A 199 1.22 0.46 17.24
N PHE A 200 2.08 -0.20 18.02
CA PHE A 200 1.65 -1.21 18.97
C PHE A 200 1.15 -0.58 20.27
N ARG A 201 -0.11 -0.86 20.59
CA ARG A 201 -0.79 -0.35 21.79
C ARG A 201 -0.86 -1.41 22.88
N PRO A 202 -0.67 -1.06 24.16
CA PRO A 202 -0.80 -2.02 25.25
C PRO A 202 -2.26 -2.45 25.43
N VAL A 203 -2.48 -3.75 25.54
CA VAL A 203 -3.78 -4.40 25.75
C VAL A 203 -3.67 -5.39 26.90
N GLN A 204 -4.49 -5.20 27.93
CA GLN A 204 -4.56 -6.08 29.09
C GLN A 204 -5.31 -7.37 28.76
N ARG A 205 -4.67 -8.54 28.90
CA ARG A 205 -5.28 -9.85 28.55
C ARG A 205 -5.63 -10.72 29.75
N LYS A 206 -4.85 -10.65 30.83
CA LYS A 206 -5.14 -11.39 32.07
C LYS A 206 -5.87 -10.44 33.02
N ASN A 207 -7.00 -10.87 33.59
CA ASN A 207 -7.65 -10.11 34.64
C ASN A 207 -6.70 -10.02 35.84
N ARG A 208 -6.12 -8.83 36.06
CA ARG A 208 -5.40 -8.52 37.28
C ARG A 208 -6.43 -8.53 38.42
N LYS A 209 -6.13 -9.19 39.54
CA LYS A 209 -6.83 -8.87 40.79
C LYS A 209 -6.46 -7.42 41.10
N SER A 210 -7.47 -6.55 41.12
CA SER A 210 -7.36 -5.11 41.28
C SER A 210 -6.43 -4.72 42.45
N SER A 211 -5.16 -4.44 42.16
CA SER A 211 -4.33 -3.60 43.01
C SER A 211 -4.43 -2.19 42.45
N SER A 212 -4.81 -1.24 43.31
CA SER A 212 -5.25 0.13 43.04
C SER A 212 -4.22 1.09 42.43
N ASP A 213 -3.11 0.59 41.88
CA ASP A 213 -2.15 1.42 41.16
C ASP A 213 -2.39 1.28 39.66
N GLU A 214 -2.91 2.33 39.03
CA GLU A 214 -2.85 2.55 37.59
C GLU A 214 -1.39 2.68 37.16
N THR A 215 -0.70 1.55 37.05
CA THR A 215 0.63 1.49 36.45
C THR A 215 0.51 1.90 34.98
N ILE A 216 0.94 3.13 34.68
CA ILE A 216 1.04 3.65 33.31
C ILE A 216 1.96 2.72 32.52
N VAL A 217 1.39 1.98 31.57
CA VAL A 217 2.18 1.09 30.71
C VAL A 217 2.95 1.94 29.69
N PRO A 218 4.29 1.84 29.63
CA PRO A 218 5.07 2.61 28.67
C PRO A 218 4.78 2.18 27.22
N PRO A 219 4.94 3.09 26.24
CA PRO A 219 4.79 2.75 24.83
C PRO A 219 5.84 1.71 24.41
N PHE A 220 5.46 0.84 23.48
CA PHE A 220 6.39 -0.16 22.97
C PHE A 220 7.47 0.49 22.09
N ARG A 221 8.73 0.18 22.40
CA ARG A 221 9.91 0.71 21.69
C ARG A 221 10.84 -0.39 21.16
N GLY A 222 10.36 -1.63 21.06
CA GLY A 222 11.17 -2.75 20.56
C GLY A 222 12.03 -3.46 21.60
N SER A 223 11.92 -3.13 22.88
CA SER A 223 12.70 -3.77 23.96
C SER A 223 12.03 -5.04 24.50
N ASP A 224 12.85 -6.00 24.94
CA ASP A 224 12.42 -7.24 25.63
C ASP A 224 11.35 -8.04 24.85
N ILE A 225 11.54 -8.21 23.54
CA ILE A 225 10.64 -8.97 22.69
C ILE A 225 10.83 -10.46 22.96
N ARG A 226 9.84 -11.07 23.62
CA ARG A 226 9.86 -12.50 23.99
C ARG A 226 9.02 -13.36 23.05
N GLN A 227 7.93 -12.83 22.51
CA GLN A 227 7.15 -13.51 21.48
C GLN A 227 6.61 -12.50 20.48
N PHE A 228 6.50 -12.92 19.23
CA PHE A 228 5.84 -12.18 18.16
C PHE A 228 4.83 -13.09 17.47
N GLY A 229 3.65 -12.57 17.15
CA GLY A 229 2.60 -13.38 16.55
C GLY A 229 1.58 -12.59 15.76
N PHE A 230 0.72 -13.33 15.07
CA PHE A 230 -0.41 -12.83 14.31
C PHE A 230 -1.69 -13.47 14.82
N ARG A 231 -2.77 -12.70 14.84
CA ARG A 231 -4.07 -13.11 15.36
C ARG A 231 -5.19 -12.69 14.44
N TYR A 232 -6.16 -13.58 14.30
CA TYR A 232 -7.44 -13.33 13.66
C TYR A 232 -8.55 -13.30 14.72
N ARG A 233 -9.45 -12.32 14.63
CA ARG A 233 -10.65 -12.21 15.48
C ARG A 233 -11.90 -12.24 14.64
N ALA A 234 -12.84 -13.10 15.01
CA ALA A 234 -14.16 -13.15 14.36
C ALA A 234 -14.90 -11.81 14.51
N GLU A 235 -14.81 -11.19 15.69
CA GLU A 235 -15.57 -9.97 16.02
C GLU A 235 -15.19 -8.78 15.12
N SER A 236 -13.89 -8.56 14.90
CA SER A 236 -13.36 -7.49 14.06
C SER A 236 -13.68 -7.67 12.57
N ASN A 237 -14.02 -8.89 12.15
CA ASN A 237 -14.32 -9.24 10.76
C ASN A 237 -15.82 -9.41 10.48
N ASN A 238 -16.65 -9.55 11.50
CA ASN A 238 -18.09 -9.74 11.33
C ASN A 238 -18.87 -8.42 11.16
N LYS A 239 -18.30 -7.29 11.63
CA LYS A 239 -18.92 -5.96 11.49
C LYS A 239 -19.02 -5.55 10.01
N ASP A 240 -18.01 -5.88 9.22
CA ASP A 240 -17.95 -5.54 7.78
C ASP A 240 -18.91 -6.35 6.91
N ARG A 241 -19.36 -7.53 7.36
CA ARG A 241 -20.34 -8.36 6.64
C ARG A 241 -21.79 -7.88 6.80
N LYS A 242 -22.09 -7.12 7.86
CA LYS A 242 -23.46 -6.63 8.11
C LYS A 242 -23.84 -5.43 7.26
N SER A 243 -22.89 -4.68 6.70
CA SER A 243 -23.16 -3.53 5.85
C SER A 243 -23.44 -3.90 4.38
N SER A 244 -23.05 -5.10 3.93
CA SER A 244 -23.24 -5.57 2.56
C SER A 244 -24.48 -6.45 2.35
N GLN A 245 -25.22 -6.77 3.42
CA GLN A 245 -26.40 -7.64 3.34
C GLN A 245 -27.68 -6.82 3.53
N THR A 246 -28.12 -6.14 2.47
CA THR A 246 -29.47 -5.57 2.37
C THR A 246 -30.48 -6.72 2.29
N ASN A 247 -31.42 -6.75 3.22
CA ASN A 247 -32.51 -7.71 3.41
C ASN A 247 -32.12 -9.04 4.09
N PRO A 248 -32.27 -9.15 5.43
CA PRO A 248 -32.34 -10.46 6.07
C PRO A 248 -33.68 -11.09 5.70
N SER A 249 -33.69 -12.00 4.72
CA SER A 249 -34.83 -12.88 4.51
C SER A 249 -35.05 -13.70 5.78
N SER A 250 -36.25 -13.62 6.33
CA SER A 250 -36.65 -14.11 7.66
C SER A 250 -36.71 -15.65 7.81
N SER A 251 -35.94 -16.40 7.01
CA SER A 251 -35.94 -17.87 7.02
C SER A 251 -34.66 -18.51 7.59
N ASP A 252 -33.56 -17.76 7.79
CA ASP A 252 -32.26 -18.32 8.20
C ASP A 252 -32.09 -18.51 9.73
N THR A 253 -33.16 -18.93 10.40
CA THR A 253 -33.16 -19.12 11.86
C THR A 253 -32.41 -20.39 12.32
N GLU A 254 -31.84 -21.17 11.40
CA GLU A 254 -31.22 -22.47 11.70
C GLU A 254 -29.69 -22.55 11.68
N ASN A 255 -28.95 -21.52 11.24
CA ASN A 255 -27.48 -21.60 11.27
C ASN A 255 -26.89 -21.14 12.61
N LYS A 256 -27.10 -21.96 13.65
CA LYS A 256 -26.54 -21.79 15.01
C LYS A 256 -25.01 -21.87 15.09
N ASN A 257 -24.31 -22.24 14.01
CA ASN A 257 -22.86 -22.36 13.98
C ASN A 257 -22.26 -21.55 12.81
N LYS A 258 -22.40 -20.22 12.82
CA LYS A 258 -21.74 -19.38 11.82
C LYS A 258 -20.23 -19.36 12.12
N TRP A 259 -19.41 -19.89 11.22
CA TRP A 259 -17.96 -19.81 11.31
C TRP A 259 -17.43 -18.63 10.50
N SER A 260 -16.31 -18.07 10.94
CA SER A 260 -15.53 -17.09 10.19
C SER A 260 -14.22 -17.75 9.77
N ASN A 261 -14.06 -17.93 8.47
CA ASN A 261 -12.84 -18.49 7.89
C ASN A 261 -11.79 -17.38 7.76
N PHE A 262 -10.53 -17.77 7.84
CA PHE A 262 -9.41 -16.86 7.63
C PHE A 262 -8.25 -17.54 6.89
N TYR A 263 -7.51 -16.75 6.11
CA TYR A 263 -6.26 -17.18 5.46
C TYR A 263 -5.19 -16.09 5.52
N LEU A 264 -4.03 -16.43 6.06
CA LEU A 264 -2.87 -15.54 6.15
C LEU A 264 -1.59 -16.31 5.84
N ALA A 265 -1.07 -16.15 4.63
CA ALA A 265 0.28 -16.58 4.29
C ALA A 265 1.29 -15.49 4.69
N LEU A 266 2.33 -15.89 5.41
CA LEU A 266 3.39 -15.01 5.90
C LEU A 266 4.69 -15.28 5.15
N CYS A 267 5.34 -14.22 4.70
CA CYS A 267 6.63 -14.27 4.01
C CYS A 267 7.53 -13.09 4.43
N TYR A 268 8.84 -13.30 4.39
CA TYR A 268 9.87 -12.28 4.63
C TYR A 268 9.65 -11.41 5.87
N VAL A 269 9.46 -12.03 7.04
CA VAL A 269 9.42 -11.28 8.31
C VAL A 269 10.83 -10.75 8.62
N LYS A 270 10.99 -9.44 8.59
CA LYS A 270 12.26 -8.73 8.81
C LYS A 270 12.04 -7.57 9.79
N VAL A 271 13.15 -7.03 10.29
CA VAL A 271 13.18 -5.78 11.07
C VAL A 271 13.70 -4.66 10.17
N TYR A 272 13.18 -3.44 10.33
CA TYR A 272 13.67 -2.27 9.59
C TYR A 272 14.23 -1.22 10.54
N ARG A 273 15.23 -0.47 10.05
CA ARG A 273 15.98 0.46 10.88
C ARG A 273 15.20 1.73 11.19
N ALA A 274 15.46 2.30 12.36
CA ALA A 274 15.11 3.67 12.69
C ALA A 274 16.17 4.58 12.06
N GLN A 275 16.17 4.71 10.73
CA GLN A 275 17.01 5.67 10.05
C GLN A 275 16.16 6.87 9.62
N PRO A 276 16.60 8.10 9.94
CA PRO A 276 15.90 9.31 9.51
C PRO A 276 16.14 9.59 8.02
N GLU A 277 17.16 8.98 7.42
CA GLU A 277 17.58 9.14 6.03
C GLU A 277 16.99 8.06 5.11
N PRO A 278 16.88 8.33 3.79
CA PRO A 278 16.57 7.32 2.78
C PRO A 278 17.52 6.12 2.82
N GLU A 279 16.99 4.90 2.70
CA GLU A 279 17.79 3.68 2.52
C GLU A 279 18.22 3.51 1.05
N PHE A 280 17.43 4.04 0.12
CA PHE A 280 17.66 3.93 -1.32
C PHE A 280 17.40 5.25 -2.04
N VAL A 281 18.24 5.55 -3.01
CA VAL A 281 17.97 6.59 -4.02
C VAL A 281 17.69 5.91 -5.35
N TYR A 282 16.53 6.19 -5.93
CA TYR A 282 16.09 5.62 -7.20
C TYR A 282 16.13 6.65 -8.32
N LEU A 283 16.92 6.37 -9.35
CA LEU A 283 17.03 7.23 -10.53
C LEU A 283 15.95 6.89 -11.56
N SER A 284 15.00 7.81 -11.69
CA SER A 284 13.84 7.67 -12.55
C SER A 284 13.83 8.68 -13.70
N ASP A 285 12.69 8.78 -14.38
CA ASP A 285 12.51 9.51 -15.63
C ASP A 285 11.63 10.74 -15.42
N SER A 286 12.04 11.90 -15.92
CA SER A 286 11.25 13.14 -15.81
C SER A 286 9.97 13.12 -16.64
N ARG A 287 9.85 12.19 -17.58
CA ARG A 287 8.63 12.01 -18.39
C ARG A 287 7.49 11.40 -17.59
N ILE A 288 7.77 10.83 -16.42
CA ILE A 288 6.74 10.34 -15.51
C ILE A 288 6.03 11.56 -14.91
N PRO A 289 4.72 11.71 -15.06
CA PRO A 289 3.95 12.82 -14.49
C PRO A 289 4.01 12.87 -12.96
N PRO A 290 3.80 14.04 -12.32
CA PRO A 290 3.85 14.16 -10.86
C PRO A 290 2.82 13.25 -10.18
N VAL A 291 1.63 13.14 -10.78
CA VAL A 291 0.55 12.25 -10.37
C VAL A 291 0.24 11.32 -11.54
N VAL A 292 0.27 10.01 -11.30
CA VAL A 292 -0.07 8.99 -12.30
C VAL A 292 -1.34 8.30 -11.87
N HIS A 293 -2.38 8.38 -12.68
CA HIS A 293 -3.65 7.68 -12.46
C HIS A 293 -3.62 6.29 -13.10
N ASN A 294 -4.41 5.35 -12.59
CA ASN A 294 -4.48 3.98 -13.16
C ASN A 294 -4.83 3.98 -14.66
N SER A 295 -5.67 4.92 -15.12
CA SER A 295 -6.04 5.07 -16.54
C SER A 295 -4.87 5.46 -17.45
N MET A 296 -3.79 6.02 -16.90
CA MET A 296 -2.59 6.41 -17.63
C MET A 296 -1.66 5.22 -17.88
N VAL A 297 -1.83 4.11 -17.16
CA VAL A 297 -0.89 2.99 -17.20
C VAL A 297 -1.44 1.90 -18.13
N ARG A 298 -0.78 1.68 -19.27
CA ARG A 298 -1.13 0.63 -20.21
C ARG A 298 -0.15 -0.54 -20.07
N HIS A 299 -0.53 -1.53 -19.28
CA HIS A 299 0.33 -2.66 -18.95
C HIS A 299 0.64 -3.56 -20.16
N HIS A 300 -0.36 -3.88 -20.98
CA HIS A 300 -0.18 -4.72 -22.18
C HIS A 300 0.79 -4.10 -23.19
N SER A 301 0.80 -2.78 -23.32
CA SER A 301 1.72 -2.06 -24.21
C SER A 301 2.96 -1.52 -23.49
N LYS A 302 3.09 -1.77 -22.18
CA LYS A 302 4.18 -1.28 -21.31
C LYS A 302 4.46 0.22 -21.51
N ARG A 303 3.42 1.05 -21.42
CA ARG A 303 3.52 2.50 -21.66
C ARG A 303 2.73 3.31 -20.64
N LEU A 304 3.18 4.53 -20.40
CA LEU A 304 2.38 5.59 -19.78
C LEU A 304 1.73 6.43 -20.88
N VAL A 305 0.48 6.83 -20.66
CA VAL A 305 -0.30 7.64 -21.59
C VAL A 305 -0.66 8.95 -20.91
N GLU A 306 -0.44 10.07 -21.58
CA GLU A 306 -0.89 11.38 -21.11
C GLU A 306 -2.38 11.55 -21.40
N VAL A 307 -3.11 12.13 -20.45
CA VAL A 307 -4.50 12.55 -20.65
C VAL A 307 -4.46 13.92 -21.30
N SER A 308 -4.91 14.05 -22.55
CA SER A 308 -5.14 15.36 -23.16
C SER A 308 -6.49 15.93 -22.70
N ASP A 309 -6.56 17.25 -22.48
CA ASP A 309 -7.78 17.96 -22.05
C ASP A 309 -8.93 17.91 -23.09
N ASP A 310 -8.61 17.56 -24.34
CA ASP A 310 -9.61 17.35 -25.38
C ASP A 310 -10.08 15.87 -25.38
N ASP A 311 -11.22 15.65 -24.73
CA ASP A 311 -12.23 14.61 -25.00
C ASP A 311 -11.70 13.17 -25.16
N ASN A 312 -11.62 12.40 -24.06
CA ASN A 312 -11.48 10.92 -23.99
C ASN A 312 -10.44 10.25 -24.91
N THR A 313 -9.54 11.02 -25.51
CA THR A 313 -8.59 10.55 -26.52
C THR A 313 -7.26 10.37 -25.82
N TYR A 314 -6.93 9.11 -25.55
CA TYR A 314 -5.64 8.73 -25.04
C TYR A 314 -4.57 9.05 -26.10
N ALA A 315 -3.85 10.16 -25.93
CA ALA A 315 -2.72 10.47 -26.77
C ALA A 315 -1.58 9.50 -26.44
N ILE A 316 -1.46 8.41 -27.21
CA ILE A 316 -0.17 7.74 -27.37
C ILE A 316 0.80 8.86 -27.68
N LEU A 317 1.78 9.10 -26.79
CA LEU A 317 2.81 10.14 -26.97
C LEU A 317 3.14 10.24 -28.45
N ASP A 318 2.67 11.32 -29.07
CA ASP A 318 2.58 11.44 -30.52
C ASP A 318 3.96 11.18 -31.08
N GLU A 319 4.14 10.05 -31.77
CA GLU A 319 5.42 9.65 -32.35
C GLU A 319 5.95 10.78 -33.25
N VAL A 320 5.08 11.64 -33.79
CA VAL A 320 5.46 12.78 -34.63
C VAL A 320 6.05 13.94 -33.80
N LYS A 321 5.59 14.16 -32.56
CA LYS A 321 6.18 15.15 -31.63
C LYS A 321 7.47 14.62 -31.01
N LEU A 322 7.53 13.33 -30.66
CA LEU A 322 8.77 12.66 -30.26
C LEU A 322 9.80 12.71 -31.39
N ARG A 323 9.41 12.38 -32.64
CA ARG A 323 10.32 12.40 -33.80
C ARG A 323 10.84 13.79 -34.18
N LYS A 324 10.11 14.86 -33.86
CA LYS A 324 10.56 16.24 -34.10
C LYS A 324 11.50 16.77 -33.02
N VAL A 325 11.56 16.11 -31.85
CA VAL A 325 12.56 16.37 -30.80
C VAL A 325 13.74 15.37 -30.90
N SER A 326 13.53 14.21 -31.52
CA SER A 326 14.49 13.09 -31.62
C SER A 326 15.62 13.26 -32.65
N THR A 327 16.03 14.48 -32.97
CA THR A 327 17.31 14.67 -33.68
C THR A 327 18.53 14.49 -32.76
N ASP A 328 18.33 14.31 -31.46
CA ASP A 328 19.39 13.94 -30.52
C ASP A 328 19.37 12.44 -30.20
N ARG A 329 20.54 11.81 -30.30
CA ARG A 329 20.79 10.36 -30.14
C ARG A 329 20.54 9.80 -28.71
N MET A 330 19.78 10.49 -27.86
CA MET A 330 19.63 10.19 -26.43
C MET A 330 18.18 9.96 -25.97
N ASP A 331 17.21 9.86 -26.89
CA ASP A 331 15.81 9.64 -26.50
C ASP A 331 15.57 8.22 -25.98
N ARG A 332 15.31 8.14 -24.68
CA ARG A 332 14.88 6.94 -23.95
C ARG A 332 13.52 6.45 -24.49
N SER A 333 13.26 5.15 -24.48
CA SER A 333 11.98 4.61 -25.01
C SER A 333 10.80 4.85 -24.04
N GLY A 334 9.56 4.82 -24.54
CA GLY A 334 8.37 4.85 -23.68
C GLY A 334 8.22 3.59 -22.81
N GLU A 335 8.76 2.47 -23.27
CA GLU A 335 8.84 1.22 -22.49
C GLU A 335 9.81 1.37 -21.30
N GLU A 336 10.94 2.06 -21.49
CA GLU A 336 11.87 2.37 -20.41
C GLU A 336 11.21 3.22 -19.31
N THR A 337 10.47 4.27 -19.69
CA THR A 337 9.71 5.10 -18.74
C THR A 337 8.71 4.27 -17.96
N TYR A 338 7.98 3.38 -18.63
CA TYR A 338 7.03 2.49 -17.96
C TYR A 338 7.71 1.63 -16.90
N TYR A 339 8.84 0.98 -17.22
CA TYR A 339 9.54 0.16 -16.24
C TYR A 339 10.14 0.98 -15.08
N LYS A 340 10.62 2.20 -15.36
CA LYS A 340 11.08 3.13 -14.32
C LYS A 340 9.93 3.53 -13.39
N TYR A 341 8.76 3.86 -13.93
CA TYR A 341 7.56 4.11 -13.15
C TYR A 341 7.14 2.90 -12.32
N ARG A 342 7.15 1.69 -12.90
CA ARG A 342 6.88 0.46 -12.14
C ARG A 342 7.87 0.27 -10.99
N GLY A 343 9.14 0.62 -11.20
CA GLY A 343 10.16 0.64 -10.16
C GLY A 343 9.84 1.63 -9.04
N GLU A 344 9.42 2.85 -9.38
CA GLU A 344 8.94 3.83 -8.38
C GLU A 344 7.78 3.25 -7.56
N GLU A 345 6.74 2.73 -8.21
CA GLU A 345 5.56 2.16 -7.53
C GLU A 345 5.93 0.99 -6.62
N ILE A 346 6.83 0.11 -7.06
CA ILE A 346 7.32 -0.99 -6.22
C ILE A 346 8.05 -0.44 -5.00
N LEU A 347 8.90 0.57 -5.18
CA LEU A 347 9.67 1.15 -4.09
C LEU A 347 8.77 1.88 -3.09
N LYS A 348 7.82 2.69 -3.57
CA LYS A 348 6.81 3.38 -2.75
C LYS A 348 6.00 2.39 -1.91
N ASN A 349 5.61 1.26 -2.49
CA ASN A 349 4.83 0.22 -1.84
C ASN A 349 5.68 -0.83 -1.09
N SER A 350 7.02 -0.71 -1.13
CA SER A 350 7.92 -1.69 -0.49
C SER A 350 7.99 -1.53 1.03
N GLY A 351 7.59 -0.36 1.55
CA GLY A 351 7.78 0.00 2.94
C GLY A 351 9.23 0.34 3.30
N LEU A 352 10.15 0.41 2.34
CA LEU A 352 11.51 0.92 2.52
C LEU A 352 11.51 2.46 2.52
N CYS A 353 12.52 3.06 3.16
CA CYS A 353 12.73 4.50 3.10
C CYS A 353 13.42 4.87 1.77
N TYR A 354 12.85 5.78 0.99
CA TYR A 354 13.35 6.06 -0.37
C TYR A 354 13.48 7.55 -0.68
N CYS A 355 14.23 7.85 -1.75
CA CYS A 355 14.24 9.12 -2.44
C CYS A 355 14.24 8.86 -3.96
N ILE A 356 13.30 9.42 -4.70
CA ILE A 356 13.16 9.23 -6.14
C ILE A 356 13.57 10.51 -6.86
N VAL A 357 14.59 10.41 -7.71
CA VAL A 357 15.13 11.52 -8.49
C VAL A 357 14.79 11.31 -9.96
N ARG A 358 13.88 12.12 -10.49
CA ARG A 358 13.44 12.08 -11.88
C ARG A 358 14.30 13.01 -12.75
N VAL A 359 14.95 12.44 -13.77
CA VAL A 359 15.93 13.16 -14.60
C VAL A 359 15.54 13.09 -16.09
N SER A 360 15.57 14.22 -16.80
CA SER A 360 15.19 14.31 -18.22
C SER A 360 16.23 13.78 -19.18
N GLY A 361 17.50 13.90 -18.83
CA GLY A 361 18.61 13.47 -19.67
C GLY A 361 19.94 13.87 -19.07
N TYR A 362 21.01 13.37 -19.67
CA TYR A 362 22.37 13.71 -19.26
C TYR A 362 23.02 14.61 -20.31
N ASN A 363 23.65 15.69 -19.87
CA ASN A 363 24.60 16.42 -20.70
C ASN A 363 26.04 15.96 -20.39
N GLU A 364 26.96 16.18 -21.33
CA GLU A 364 28.39 15.89 -21.16
C GLU A 364 29.17 17.10 -20.64
N SER A 365 28.50 18.15 -20.16
CA SER A 365 29.16 19.33 -19.60
C SER A 365 30.03 18.92 -18.41
N PRO A 366 31.32 19.30 -18.41
CA PRO A 366 32.17 19.08 -17.24
C PRO A 366 31.60 19.81 -16.03
N THR A 367 31.70 19.18 -14.86
CA THR A 367 31.29 19.73 -13.56
C THR A 367 31.92 21.11 -13.37
N GLY A 368 31.12 22.17 -13.31
CA GLY A 368 31.63 23.54 -13.11
C GLY A 368 30.98 24.64 -13.96
N ASP A 369 30.05 24.31 -14.87
CA ASP A 369 29.18 25.34 -15.44
C ASP A 369 28.41 26.00 -14.28
N SER A 370 28.44 27.35 -14.23
CA SER A 370 27.91 28.23 -13.17
C SER A 370 26.39 28.14 -12.91
N SER A 371 25.76 27.02 -13.29
CA SER A 371 24.34 26.71 -13.11
C SER A 371 24.11 25.95 -11.81
N SER A 372 23.18 26.45 -10.99
CA SER A 372 22.76 25.79 -9.76
C SER A 372 21.85 24.59 -10.02
N ILE A 373 21.87 23.59 -9.13
CA ILE A 373 20.92 22.47 -9.17
C ILE A 373 19.56 22.95 -8.63
N ASP A 374 18.47 22.70 -9.36
CA ASP A 374 17.11 22.96 -8.88
C ASP A 374 16.35 21.64 -8.68
N LEU A 375 15.63 21.56 -7.57
CA LEU A 375 14.72 20.45 -7.26
C LEU A 375 13.27 20.95 -7.39
N LEU A 376 12.50 20.33 -8.27
CA LEU A 376 11.16 20.77 -8.64
C LEU A 376 10.14 19.68 -8.29
N SER A 377 8.93 20.08 -7.90
CA SER A 377 7.80 19.17 -7.65
C SER A 377 6.97 18.88 -8.90
N SER A 378 7.23 19.60 -10.01
CA SER A 378 6.50 19.44 -11.28
C SER A 378 7.45 19.18 -12.44
N ASN A 379 6.91 18.63 -13.53
CA ASN A 379 7.68 18.29 -14.73
C ASN A 379 7.85 19.46 -15.73
N ALA A 380 7.46 20.68 -15.35
CA ALA A 380 7.59 21.86 -16.20
C ALA A 380 9.07 22.32 -16.29
N ASP A 381 9.52 22.65 -17.49
CA ASP A 381 10.82 23.28 -17.78
C ASP A 381 12.06 22.52 -17.24
N ILE A 382 12.06 21.19 -17.36
CA ILE A 382 13.20 20.36 -16.94
C ILE A 382 14.29 20.34 -18.01
N ALA A 383 15.46 20.88 -17.67
CA ALA A 383 16.65 20.84 -18.50
C ALA A 383 17.50 19.59 -18.23
N PRO A 384 18.23 19.06 -19.23
CA PRO A 384 19.23 18.01 -19.01
C PRO A 384 20.30 18.45 -18.00
N VAL A 385 20.77 17.50 -17.20
CA VAL A 385 21.71 17.74 -16.08
C VAL A 385 22.99 16.94 -16.28
N SER A 386 24.10 17.33 -15.64
CA SER A 386 25.33 16.54 -15.71
C SER A 386 25.23 15.29 -14.81
N ARG A 387 25.97 14.23 -15.16
CA ARG A 387 26.06 13.03 -14.31
C ARG A 387 26.65 13.33 -12.93
N ALA A 388 27.55 14.31 -12.85
CA ALA A 388 28.18 14.71 -11.60
C ALA A 388 27.18 15.39 -10.66
N ASP A 389 26.34 16.28 -11.18
CA ASP A 389 25.28 16.92 -10.38
C ASP A 389 24.29 15.88 -9.86
N VAL A 390 23.90 14.91 -10.69
CA VAL A 390 22.99 13.83 -10.27
C VAL A 390 23.64 13.01 -9.15
N ALA A 391 24.92 12.68 -9.29
CA ALA A 391 25.66 11.97 -8.24
C ALA A 391 25.72 12.79 -6.94
N GLN A 392 25.93 14.10 -7.01
CA GLN A 392 25.91 14.98 -5.84
C GLN A 392 24.55 14.95 -5.14
N VAL A 393 23.45 15.09 -5.87
CA VAL A 393 22.09 15.01 -5.30
C VAL A 393 21.84 13.64 -4.67
N CYS A 394 22.25 12.54 -5.31
CA CYS A 394 22.08 11.20 -4.77
C CYS A 394 22.85 11.01 -3.46
N VAL A 395 24.10 11.46 -3.39
CA VAL A 395 24.91 11.37 -2.16
C VAL A 395 24.32 12.25 -1.07
N SER A 396 23.94 13.49 -1.38
CA SER A 396 23.28 14.37 -0.41
C SER A 396 21.95 13.81 0.10
N ALA A 397 21.16 13.18 -0.77
CA ALA A 397 19.89 12.56 -0.37
C ALA A 397 20.08 11.39 0.61
N LEU A 398 21.14 10.59 0.45
CA LEU A 398 21.45 9.50 1.38
C LEU A 398 21.91 9.97 2.76
N LEU A 399 22.36 11.22 2.88
CA LEU A 399 22.91 11.78 4.11
C LEU A 399 22.00 12.82 4.76
N ASP A 400 20.86 13.14 4.14
CA ASP A 400 19.92 14.14 4.63
C ASP A 400 18.54 13.54 4.91
N PRO A 401 18.09 13.54 6.18
CA PRO A 401 16.73 13.14 6.55
C PRO A 401 15.62 13.86 5.80
N SER A 402 15.87 15.08 5.35
CA SER A 402 14.89 15.92 4.65
C SER A 402 14.54 15.38 3.26
N ALA A 403 15.34 14.44 2.73
CA ALA A 403 15.08 13.77 1.45
C ALA A 403 14.20 12.50 1.60
N LEU A 404 13.82 12.14 2.82
CA LEU A 404 13.06 10.94 3.12
C LEU A 404 11.66 10.93 2.47
N ASN A 405 11.37 9.84 1.76
CA ASN A 405 10.09 9.54 1.10
C ASN A 405 9.63 10.65 0.15
N LYS A 406 10.54 11.16 -0.67
CA LYS A 406 10.23 12.22 -1.65
C LYS A 406 10.46 11.76 -3.08
N SER A 407 9.56 12.17 -3.97
CA SER A 407 9.77 12.15 -5.42
C SER A 407 9.89 13.57 -5.95
N PHE A 408 10.94 13.85 -6.71
CA PHE A 408 11.13 15.16 -7.32
C PHE A 408 11.85 15.09 -8.66
N TYR A 409 11.77 16.19 -9.38
CA TYR A 409 12.46 16.40 -10.64
C TYR A 409 13.73 17.20 -10.41
N MET A 410 14.80 16.81 -11.10
CA MET A 410 16.06 17.53 -11.07
C MET A 410 16.26 18.30 -12.36
N SER A 411 16.57 19.58 -12.25
CA SER A 411 16.86 20.47 -13.39
C SER A 411 18.06 21.39 -13.06
N LYS A 412 18.54 22.12 -14.06
CA LYS A 412 19.51 23.21 -13.89
C LYS A 412 18.82 24.56 -13.96
N SER A 413 19.09 25.43 -12.99
CA SER A 413 18.69 26.83 -13.09
C SER A 413 19.60 27.57 -14.08
N LYS A 414 19.01 28.48 -14.86
CA LYS A 414 19.76 29.44 -15.70
C LYS A 414 20.22 30.68 -14.92
N GLN A 415 19.93 30.78 -13.62
CA GLN A 415 20.28 31.97 -12.86
C GLN A 415 21.80 32.03 -12.63
N ARG A 416 22.42 33.03 -13.27
CA ARG A 416 23.80 33.45 -12.98
C ARG A 416 23.85 34.08 -11.58
N SER A 417 24.16 33.29 -10.56
CA SER A 417 24.70 33.86 -9.32
C SER A 417 26.14 34.31 -9.58
N ARG A 418 26.31 35.60 -9.87
CA ARG A 418 27.62 36.27 -9.77
C ARG A 418 28.00 36.31 -8.29
N GLY A 419 28.84 35.37 -7.85
CA GLY A 419 29.55 35.50 -6.58
C GLY A 419 29.64 34.20 -5.80
N MET A 420 30.88 33.69 -5.71
CA MET A 420 31.40 32.64 -4.83
C MET A 420 30.69 31.27 -4.87
N ALA A 421 31.49 30.22 -5.06
CA ALA A 421 31.09 28.84 -4.88
C ALA A 421 30.77 28.59 -3.39
N SER A 422 29.60 29.05 -2.93
CA SER A 422 29.02 28.53 -1.71
C SER A 422 28.59 27.10 -2.01
N GLU A 423 28.99 26.18 -1.14
CA GLU A 423 28.45 24.81 -1.09
C GLU A 423 26.93 24.88 -1.25
N GLU A 424 26.40 24.20 -2.27
CA GLU A 424 24.97 24.25 -2.54
C GLU A 424 24.20 23.67 -1.35
N ASP A 425 23.30 24.47 -0.75
CA ASP A 425 22.46 24.01 0.36
C ASP A 425 21.37 23.03 -0.14
N MET A 426 21.77 21.77 -0.30
CA MET A 426 20.86 20.68 -0.67
C MET A 426 19.82 20.41 0.42
N SER A 427 20.15 20.63 1.69
CA SER A 427 19.22 20.41 2.79
C SER A 427 18.03 21.36 2.73
N GLY A 428 18.32 22.65 2.50
CA GLY A 428 17.28 23.66 2.24
C GLY A 428 16.39 23.26 1.07
N LYS A 429 16.98 22.80 -0.04
CA LYS A 429 16.23 22.36 -1.23
C LYS A 429 15.37 21.12 -0.97
N PHE A 430 15.83 20.15 -0.18
CA PHE A 430 15.00 18.99 0.15
C PHE A 430 13.83 19.37 1.04
N LYS A 431 13.98 20.33 1.96
CA LYS A 431 12.90 20.76 2.86
C LYS A 431 11.73 21.44 2.16
N THR A 432 11.95 22.07 1.01
CA THR A 432 10.86 22.71 0.24
C THR A 432 9.99 21.71 -0.52
N LEU A 433 10.47 20.48 -0.72
CA LEU A 433 9.75 19.44 -1.45
C LEU A 433 8.69 18.76 -0.57
N PRO A 434 7.52 18.40 -1.13
CA PRO A 434 6.51 17.62 -0.42
C PRO A 434 6.97 16.19 -0.15
N SER A 435 6.41 15.57 0.89
CA SER A 435 6.55 14.13 1.18
C SER A 435 5.50 13.36 0.37
N ASP A 436 5.89 12.21 -0.18
CA ASP A 436 4.98 11.29 -0.90
C ASP A 436 4.07 10.53 0.08
N VAL A 437 4.51 10.36 1.32
CA VAL A 437 3.76 9.70 2.39
C VAL A 437 3.10 10.80 3.25
N PRO A 438 1.77 10.73 3.48
CA PRO A 438 1.05 11.67 4.34
C PRO A 438 1.40 11.55 5.82
#